data_AF-A0A811VHF6-F1
#
_entry.id   AF-A0A811VHF6-F1
#
_cell.length_a   1.000
_cell.length_b   1.000
_cell.length_c   1.000
_cell.angle_alpha   90.00
_cell.angle_beta   90.00
_cell.angle_gamma   90.00
#
_symmetry.space_group_name_H-M   'P 1'
#
loop_
_entity.id
_entity.type
_entity.pdbx_description
1 polymer ?
#
loop_
_entity_poly.entity_id
_entity_poly.type
_entity_poly.pdbx_seq_one_letter_code
_entity_poly.pdbx_strand_id
1 'polypeptide(L)'
;MNETTVPQYKIDYIAEVYETVNRFLQEHPYTAADHLTIADFALISSISSLQVYLASDPVKYPNLVAWIKRMEQLPYYEEANGKGVKQFQDLLKSKNFTIVP
;
A
#
# COMPACT_ATOMS: atom_id res chain seq x y z
N MET A 1 -9.60 -12.89 16.58
CA MET A 1 -9.76 -12.23 15.27
C MET A 1 -11.23 -12.27 14.81
N ASN A 2 -12.16 -11.84 15.67
CA ASN A 2 -13.61 -11.86 15.38
C ASN A 2 -14.20 -10.45 15.21
N GLU A 3 -13.39 -9.41 15.40
CA GLU A 3 -13.80 -8.03 15.21
C GLU A 3 -13.71 -7.69 13.71
N THR A 4 -14.85 -7.39 13.11
CA THR A 4 -15.00 -7.04 11.70
C THR A 4 -15.28 -5.54 11.51
N THR A 5 -15.32 -4.78 12.60
CA THR A 5 -15.49 -3.32 12.56
C THR A 5 -14.13 -2.63 12.53
N VAL A 6 -13.94 -1.74 11.57
CA VAL A 6 -12.74 -0.91 11.44
C VAL A 6 -13.16 0.55 11.69
N PRO A 7 -12.74 1.17 12.80
CA PRO A 7 -13.03 2.58 13.03
C PRO A 7 -12.43 3.50 11.96
N GLN A 8 -13.13 4.58 11.60
CA GLN A 8 -12.75 5.51 10.54
C GLN A 8 -11.37 6.12 10.78
N TYR A 9 -11.02 6.44 12.03
CA TYR A 9 -9.70 7.00 12.36
C TYR A 9 -8.54 6.10 11.92
N LYS A 10 -8.74 4.77 11.84
CA LYS A 10 -7.71 3.85 11.34
C LYS A 10 -7.52 3.98 9.82
N ILE A 11 -8.60 4.28 9.09
CA ILE A 11 -8.53 4.58 7.65
C ILE A 11 -7.84 5.93 7.43
N ASP A 12 -8.11 6.91 8.31
CA ASP A 12 -7.47 8.22 8.25
C ASP A 12 -5.95 8.11 8.44
N TYR A 13 -5.48 7.25 9.36
CA TYR A 13 -4.05 6.95 9.48
C TYR A 13 -3.44 6.32 8.21
N ILE A 14 -4.19 5.50 7.47
CA ILE A 14 -3.71 4.97 6.18
C ILE A 14 -3.54 6.11 5.18
N ALA A 15 -4.48 7.08 5.15
CA ALA A 15 -4.36 8.25 4.29
C ALA A 15 -3.14 9.12 4.65
N GLU A 16 -2.83 9.28 5.94
CA GLU A 16 -1.61 9.99 6.40
C GLU A 16 -0.31 9.27 6.01
N VAL A 17 -0.31 7.93 6.07
CA VAL A 17 0.81 7.11 5.60
C VAL A 17 0.99 7.30 4.08
N TYR A 18 -0.09 7.25 3.30
CA TYR A 18 -0.03 7.47 1.85
C TYR A 18 0.51 8.86 1.51
N GLU A 19 0.06 9.90 2.21
CA GLU A 19 0.59 11.26 2.04
C GLU A 19 2.10 11.31 2.34
N THR A 20 2.53 10.67 3.42
CA THR A 20 3.93 10.65 3.81
C THR A 20 4.81 9.95 2.79
N VAL A 21 4.42 8.76 2.31
CA VAL A 21 5.18 8.04 1.29
C VAL A 21 5.15 8.77 -0.06
N ASN A 22 4.02 9.39 -0.42
CA ASN A 22 3.92 10.23 -1.62
C ASN A 22 4.92 11.41 -1.58
N ARG A 23 5.17 11.99 -0.39
CA ARG A 23 6.19 13.03 -0.19
C ARG A 23 7.61 12.52 -0.33
N PHE A 24 7.93 11.34 0.23
CA PHE A 24 9.27 10.74 0.04
C PHE A 24 9.61 10.53 -1.44
N LEU A 25 8.59 10.25 -2.26
CA LEU A 25 8.70 10.01 -3.69
C LEU A 25 8.58 11.29 -4.55
N GLN A 26 8.61 12.49 -3.93
CA GLN A 26 8.56 13.75 -4.69
C GLN A 26 9.86 14.05 -5.42
N GLU A 27 11.01 13.81 -4.76
CA GLU A 27 12.32 14.16 -5.29
C GLU A 27 12.99 12.98 -6.02
N HIS A 28 12.66 11.74 -5.61
CA HIS A 28 13.30 10.53 -6.11
C HIS A 28 12.28 9.49 -6.60
N PRO A 29 12.62 8.69 -7.63
CA PRO A 29 11.75 7.62 -8.13
C PRO A 29 11.57 6.45 -7.14
N TYR A 30 12.44 6.32 -6.13
CA TYR A 30 12.36 5.33 -5.07
C TYR A 30 12.35 6.02 -3.71
N THR A 31 11.91 5.29 -2.68
CA THR A 31 11.53 5.86 -1.38
C THR A 31 12.68 6.51 -0.60
N ALA A 32 13.94 6.17 -0.89
CA ALA A 32 15.11 6.66 -0.17
C ALA A 32 16.29 7.10 -1.07
N ALA A 33 16.22 6.87 -2.38
CA ALA A 33 17.32 7.14 -3.31
C ALA A 33 16.83 7.19 -4.77
N ASP A 34 17.72 7.55 -5.71
CA ASP A 34 17.45 7.49 -7.16
C ASP A 34 17.41 6.06 -7.74
N HIS A 35 17.63 5.04 -6.93
CA HIS A 35 17.62 3.64 -7.32
C HIS A 35 16.91 2.78 -6.28
N LEU A 36 16.50 1.58 -6.68
CA LEU A 36 15.79 0.63 -5.84
C LEU A 36 16.64 0.21 -4.63
N THR A 37 16.04 0.23 -3.44
CA THR A 37 16.68 -0.19 -2.19
C THR A 37 15.78 -1.14 -1.39
N ILE A 38 16.31 -1.66 -0.28
CA ILE A 38 15.51 -2.46 0.67
C ILE A 38 14.37 -1.66 1.32
N ALA A 39 14.45 -0.33 1.36
CA ALA A 39 13.38 0.52 1.87
C ALA A 39 12.11 0.37 1.02
N ASP A 40 12.27 0.25 -0.31
CA ASP A 40 11.16 0.06 -1.22
C ASP A 40 10.47 -1.29 -1.01
N PHE A 41 11.26 -2.36 -0.77
CA PHE A 41 10.70 -3.68 -0.50
C PHE A 41 9.96 -3.73 0.84
N ALA A 42 10.51 -3.09 1.87
CA ALA A 42 9.85 -2.98 3.17
C ALA A 42 8.52 -2.23 3.04
N LEU A 43 8.52 -1.07 2.37
CA LEU A 43 7.32 -0.25 2.23
C LEU A 43 6.29 -0.87 1.29
N ILE A 44 6.68 -1.43 0.13
CA ILE A 44 5.70 -1.94 -0.84
C ILE A 44 4.90 -3.11 -0.28
N SER A 45 5.51 -3.96 0.55
CA SER A 45 4.82 -5.08 1.21
C SER A 45 3.69 -4.60 2.12
N SER A 46 3.92 -3.50 2.86
CA SER A 46 2.94 -2.92 3.77
C SER A 46 1.90 -2.10 3.00
N ILE A 47 2.33 -1.23 2.09
CA ILE A 47 1.46 -0.35 1.31
C ILE A 47 0.50 -1.15 0.42
N SER A 48 0.97 -2.19 -0.27
CA SER A 48 0.10 -3.02 -1.10
C SER A 48 -0.95 -3.75 -0.26
N SER A 49 -0.60 -4.15 0.97
CA SER A 49 -1.53 -4.79 1.91
C SER A 49 -2.60 -3.81 2.41
N LEU A 50 -2.26 -2.55 2.66
CA LEU A 50 -3.20 -1.51 3.10
C LEU A 50 -4.27 -1.17 2.05
N GLN A 51 -4.03 -1.45 0.76
CA GLN A 51 -4.99 -1.17 -0.30
C GLN A 51 -6.33 -1.90 -0.16
N VAL A 52 -6.41 -2.97 0.65
CA VAL A 52 -7.69 -3.62 0.98
C VAL A 52 -8.64 -2.70 1.74
N TYR A 53 -8.09 -1.79 2.56
CA TYR A 53 -8.85 -0.88 3.41
C TYR A 53 -9.08 0.46 2.74
N LEU A 54 -8.07 0.98 2.04
CA LEU A 54 -8.13 2.27 1.35
C LEU A 54 -7.36 2.18 0.03
N ALA A 55 -8.08 2.27 -1.09
CA ALA A 55 -7.45 2.38 -2.40
C ALA A 55 -6.65 3.69 -2.50
N SER A 56 -5.46 3.62 -3.09
CA SER A 56 -4.65 4.81 -3.37
C SER A 56 -5.27 5.62 -4.52
N ASP A 57 -5.60 6.88 -4.26
CA ASP A 57 -6.13 7.81 -5.27
C ASP A 57 -4.98 8.38 -6.13
N PRO A 58 -5.00 8.19 -7.46
CA PRO A 58 -3.94 8.68 -8.36
C PRO A 58 -3.89 10.20 -8.52
N VAL A 59 -4.99 10.92 -8.25
CA VAL A 59 -5.03 12.39 -8.27
C VAL A 59 -4.42 12.94 -6.99
N LYS A 60 -4.74 12.31 -5.85
CA LYS A 60 -4.24 12.76 -4.54
C LYS A 60 -2.80 12.33 -4.27
N TYR A 61 -2.42 11.11 -4.67
CA TYR A 61 -1.11 10.51 -4.39
C TYR A 61 -0.39 10.04 -5.67
N PRO A 62 -0.11 10.95 -6.63
CA PRO A 62 0.41 10.58 -7.95
C PRO A 62 1.76 9.85 -7.88
N ASN A 63 2.67 10.26 -6.99
CA ASN A 63 4.00 9.67 -6.87
C ASN A 63 3.94 8.29 -6.24
N LEU A 64 3.10 8.12 -5.22
CA LEU A 64 2.82 6.83 -4.59
C LEU A 64 2.30 5.82 -5.62
N VAL A 65 1.28 6.21 -6.39
CA VAL A 65 0.69 5.32 -7.42
C VAL A 65 1.70 4.98 -8.52
N ALA A 66 2.50 5.96 -8.96
CA ALA A 66 3.55 5.71 -9.94
C ALA A 66 4.63 4.75 -9.42
N TRP A 67 5.02 4.88 -8.15
CA TRP A 67 5.97 3.99 -7.50
C TRP A 67 5.42 2.57 -7.31
N ILE A 68 4.15 2.40 -6.89
CA ILE A 68 3.52 1.07 -6.82
C ILE A 68 3.60 0.38 -8.18
N LYS A 69 3.20 1.06 -9.26
CA LYS A 69 3.27 0.51 -10.64
C LYS A 69 4.69 0.14 -11.05
N ARG A 70 5.68 0.94 -10.65
CA ARG A 70 7.11 0.65 -10.91
C ARG A 70 7.56 -0.60 -10.16
N MET A 71 7.14 -0.77 -8.91
CA MET A 71 7.46 -1.96 -8.12
C MET A 71 6.81 -3.22 -8.70
N GLU A 72 5.56 -3.11 -9.18
CA GLU A 72 4.83 -4.20 -9.85
C GLU A 72 5.49 -4.68 -11.15
N GLN A 73 6.30 -3.85 -11.80
CA GLN A 73 7.04 -4.20 -13.01
C GLN A 73 8.32 -5.00 -12.75
N LEU A 74 8.75 -5.15 -11.49
CA LEU A 74 9.94 -5.95 -11.18
C LEU A 74 9.67 -7.42 -11.52
N PRO A 75 10.63 -8.12 -12.17
CA PRO A 75 10.41 -9.48 -12.69
C PRO A 75 10.11 -10.52 -11.60
N TYR A 76 10.45 -10.22 -10.34
CA TYR A 76 10.21 -11.07 -9.18
C TYR A 76 9.04 -10.58 -8.31
N TYR A 77 8.38 -9.46 -8.64
CA TYR A 77 7.35 -8.87 -7.79
C TYR A 77 6.19 -9.82 -7.52
N GLU A 78 5.69 -10.49 -8.57
CA GLU A 78 4.53 -11.37 -8.46
C GLU A 78 4.78 -12.52 -7.47
N GLU A 79 5.93 -13.20 -7.59
CA GLU A 79 6.28 -14.31 -6.71
C GLU A 79 6.66 -13.84 -5.29
N ALA A 80 7.36 -12.72 -5.16
CA ALA A 80 7.88 -12.25 -3.88
C ALA A 80 6.86 -11.47 -3.04
N ASN A 81 5.87 -10.81 -3.67
CA ASN A 81 4.90 -9.95 -3.00
C ASN A 81 3.48 -10.08 -3.57
N GLY A 82 3.31 -10.05 -4.90
CA GLY A 82 2.01 -9.98 -5.59
C GLY A 82 1.02 -11.08 -5.20
N LYS A 83 1.47 -12.34 -5.21
CA LYS A 83 0.65 -13.49 -4.78
C LYS A 83 0.26 -13.41 -3.30
N GLY A 84 1.21 -13.06 -2.44
CA GLY A 84 1.01 -12.97 -1.00
C GLY A 84 0.02 -11.85 -0.64
N VAL A 85 0.18 -10.66 -1.23
CA VAL A 85 -0.75 -9.57 -0.99
C VAL A 85 -2.14 -9.91 -1.51
N LYS A 86 -2.27 -10.55 -2.67
CA LYS A 86 -3.58 -10.99 -3.17
C LYS A 86 -4.28 -11.95 -2.20
N GLN A 87 -3.57 -12.97 -1.71
CA GLN A 87 -4.10 -13.91 -0.72
C GLN A 87 -4.52 -13.20 0.57
N PHE A 88 -3.72 -12.24 1.04
CA PHE A 88 -4.02 -11.45 2.24
C PHE A 88 -5.29 -10.59 2.04
N GLN A 89 -5.39 -9.89 0.91
CA GLN A 89 -6.55 -9.08 0.56
C GLN A 89 -7.82 -9.94 0.44
N ASP A 90 -7.73 -11.10 -0.20
CA ASP A 90 -8.86 -12.02 -0.35
C ASP A 90 -9.32 -12.57 1.00
N LEU A 91 -8.38 -12.94 1.88
CA LEU A 91 -8.68 -13.36 3.25
C LEU A 91 -9.42 -12.28 4.03
N LEU A 92 -8.97 -11.03 3.97
CA LEU A 92 -9.61 -9.92 4.68
C LEU A 92 -10.99 -9.59 4.10
N LYS A 93 -11.14 -9.57 2.78
CA LYS A 93 -12.46 -9.40 2.13
C LYS A 93 -13.44 -10.50 2.55
N SER A 94 -12.98 -11.74 2.72
CA SER A 94 -13.83 -12.84 3.20
C SER A 94 -14.39 -12.64 4.62
N LYS A 95 -13.80 -11.74 5.41
CA LYS A 95 -14.28 -11.39 6.75
C LYS A 95 -15.41 -10.36 6.74
N ASN A 96 -15.77 -9.79 5.58
CA ASN A 96 -16.83 -8.78 5.43
C ASN A 96 -16.71 -7.65 6.47
N PHE A 97 -15.52 -7.07 6.59
CA PHE A 97 -15.33 -5.97 7.52
C PHE A 97 -16.09 -4.72 7.05
N THR A 98 -16.49 -3.89 8.01
CA THR A 98 -17.16 -2.62 7.75
C THR A 98 -16.39 -1.48 8.40
N ILE A 99 -16.33 -0.36 7.70
CA ILE A 99 -15.77 0.87 8.23
C ILE A 99 -16.88 1.59 8.99
N VAL A 100 -16.63 1.93 10.26
CA VAL A 100 -17.59 2.61 11.14
C VAL A 100 -17.04 3.97 11.56
N PRO A 101 -17.90 4.99 11.79
CA PRO A 101 -17.46 6.30 12.27
C PRO A 101 -16.60 6.25 13.54
#